data_AF-A0A031JGC4-F1
#
_entry.id   AF-A0A031JGC4-F1
#
_cell.length_a   1.000
_cell.length_b   1.000
_cell.length_c   1.000
_cell.angle_alpha   90.00
_cell.angle_beta   90.00
_cell.angle_gamma   90.00
#
_symmetry.space_group_name_H-M   'P 1'
#
loop_
_entity.id
_entity.type
_entity.pdbx_description
1 polymer ?
#
loop_
_entity_poly.entity_id
_entity_poly.type
_entity_poly.pdbx_seq_one_letter_code
_entity_poly.pdbx_strand_id
1 'polypeptide(L)'
;MLDGVFIAIALLASLGGLFALWHGWKHGADMRVRAGVALAAWSASTALWIWRFGAEVGIPLALETAALVAFGFILSRMERRVDRPARERGAREGAPTAYSRWRRYGLGTLRVLVAGPLGLIAAMGIAVVIATRTPMAEQTRLILAGLIVPTLWAIGIGWVVCQRRLAVQAASFVAIGAAGIGLTVLAGA
;
A
#
# COMPACT_ATOMS: atom_id res chain seq x y z
N MET A 1 -31.74 -0.16 12.09
CA MET A 1 -31.28 -1.57 12.13
C MET A 1 -30.55 -1.97 10.85
N LEU A 2 -31.05 -1.61 9.66
CA LEU A 2 -30.39 -1.90 8.38
C LEU A 2 -28.97 -1.32 8.26
N ASP A 3 -28.73 -0.12 8.79
CA ASP A 3 -27.41 0.53 8.73
C ASP A 3 -26.29 -0.24 9.43
N GLY A 4 -26.61 -0.86 10.58
CA GLY A 4 -25.66 -1.70 11.31
C GLY A 4 -25.27 -2.96 10.51
N VAL A 5 -26.20 -3.50 9.73
CA VAL A 5 -25.95 -4.68 8.88
C VAL A 5 -25.01 -4.34 7.74
N PHE A 6 -25.21 -3.20 7.06
CA PHE A 6 -24.31 -2.75 5.99
C PHE A 6 -22.88 -2.49 6.49
N ILE A 7 -22.75 -1.81 7.63
CA ILE A 7 -21.45 -1.57 8.26
C ILE A 7 -20.77 -2.89 8.62
N ALA A 8 -21.50 -3.83 9.21
CA ALA A 8 -20.97 -5.14 9.54
C ALA A 8 -20.51 -5.91 8.30
N ILE A 9 -21.27 -5.90 7.20
CA ILE A 9 -20.90 -6.57 5.94
C ILE A 9 -19.62 -5.95 5.35
N ALA A 10 -19.50 -4.62 5.32
CA ALA A 10 -18.31 -3.95 4.80
C ALA A 10 -17.05 -4.27 5.64
N LEU A 11 -17.20 -4.27 6.97
CA LEU A 11 -16.12 -4.65 7.89
C LEU A 11 -15.72 -6.13 7.71
N LEU A 12 -16.70 -7.03 7.61
CA LEU A 12 -16.47 -8.46 7.41
C LEU A 12 -15.82 -8.75 6.05
N ALA A 13 -16.20 -8.04 4.99
CA ALA A 13 -15.56 -8.16 3.69
C ALA A 13 -14.07 -7.75 3.77
N SER A 14 -13.78 -6.65 4.44
CA SER A 14 -12.41 -6.16 4.64
C SER A 14 -11.57 -7.13 5.49
N LEU A 15 -12.13 -7.64 6.59
CA LEU A 15 -11.53 -8.68 7.43
C LEU A 15 -11.30 -9.98 6.66
N GLY A 16 -12.27 -10.41 5.86
CA GLY A 16 -12.22 -11.63 5.06
C GLY A 16 -11.11 -11.60 4.02
N GLY A 17 -10.94 -10.46 3.32
CA GLY A 17 -9.82 -10.26 2.39
C GLY A 17 -8.46 -10.35 3.09
N LEU A 18 -8.32 -9.72 4.25
CA LEU A 18 -7.09 -9.77 5.05
C LEU A 18 -6.80 -11.18 5.58
N PHE A 19 -7.82 -11.88 6.04
CA PHE A 19 -7.70 -13.27 6.50
C PHE A 19 -7.33 -14.20 5.34
N ALA A 20 -7.87 -14.00 4.14
CA ALA A 20 -7.52 -14.78 2.95
C ALA A 20 -6.03 -14.63 2.60
N LEU A 21 -5.50 -13.40 2.62
CA LEU A 21 -4.06 -13.13 2.44
C LEU A 21 -3.22 -13.82 3.53
N TRP A 22 -3.60 -13.64 4.79
CA TRP A 22 -2.87 -14.21 5.91
C TRP A 22 -2.86 -15.74 5.88
N HIS A 23 -4.00 -16.36 5.63
CA HIS A 23 -4.14 -17.81 5.49
C HIS A 23 -3.30 -18.32 4.30
N GLY A 24 -3.16 -17.51 3.24
CA GLY A 24 -2.39 -17.86 2.04
C GLY A 24 -0.92 -17.89 2.31
N TRP A 25 -0.46 -16.86 2.98
CA TRP A 25 0.90 -16.73 3.45
C TRP A 25 1.28 -17.86 4.42
N LYS A 26 0.40 -18.21 5.36
CA LYS A 26 0.69 -19.25 6.38
C LYS A 26 0.72 -20.67 5.80
N HIS A 27 -0.20 -20.99 4.88
CA HIS A 27 -0.37 -22.35 4.37
C HIS A 27 0.28 -22.58 2.99
N GLY A 28 1.06 -21.61 2.49
CA GLY A 28 1.78 -21.74 1.22
C GLY A 28 0.86 -21.90 0.00
N ALA A 29 -0.38 -21.43 0.10
CA ALA A 29 -1.34 -21.49 -0.99
C ALA A 29 -1.03 -20.44 -2.07
N ASP A 30 -1.67 -20.57 -3.23
CA ASP A 30 -1.47 -19.62 -4.33
C ASP A 30 -1.85 -18.19 -3.92
N MET A 31 -0.81 -17.36 -3.79
CA MET A 31 -0.94 -15.98 -3.35
C MET A 31 -1.58 -15.10 -4.41
N ARG A 32 -1.53 -15.48 -5.70
CA ARG A 32 -2.14 -14.68 -6.79
C ARG A 32 -3.66 -14.70 -6.68
N VAL A 33 -4.21 -15.90 -6.49
CA VAL A 33 -5.66 -16.10 -6.28
C VAL A 33 -6.12 -15.36 -5.02
N ARG A 34 -5.36 -15.48 -3.92
CA ARG A 34 -5.73 -14.84 -2.65
C ARG A 34 -5.58 -13.32 -2.65
N ALA A 35 -4.59 -12.80 -3.37
CA ALA A 35 -4.49 -11.36 -3.64
C ALA A 35 -5.68 -10.88 -4.46
N GLY A 36 -6.09 -11.64 -5.48
CA GLY A 36 -7.31 -11.35 -6.25
C GLY A 36 -8.56 -11.34 -5.37
N VAL A 37 -8.74 -12.35 -4.50
CA VAL A 37 -9.86 -12.42 -3.55
C VAL A 37 -9.84 -11.24 -2.57
N ALA A 38 -8.67 -10.88 -2.05
CA ALA A 38 -8.55 -9.76 -1.12
C ALA A 38 -8.85 -8.41 -1.79
N LEU A 39 -8.37 -8.21 -3.02
CA LEU A 39 -8.72 -7.04 -3.83
C LEU A 39 -10.21 -6.99 -4.13
N ALA A 40 -10.82 -8.11 -4.50
CA ALA A 40 -12.27 -8.18 -4.74
C ALA A 40 -13.08 -7.86 -3.47
N ALA A 41 -12.68 -8.42 -2.33
CA ALA A 41 -13.33 -8.18 -1.04
C ALA A 41 -13.19 -6.72 -0.58
N TRP A 42 -12.02 -6.11 -0.80
CA TRP A 42 -11.80 -4.69 -0.51
C TRP A 42 -12.61 -3.78 -1.45
N SER A 43 -12.59 -4.05 -2.76
CA SER A 43 -13.40 -3.32 -3.73
C SER A 43 -14.89 -3.41 -3.42
N ALA A 44 -15.39 -4.58 -3.00
CA ALA A 44 -16.77 -4.75 -2.58
C ALA A 44 -17.10 -3.93 -1.31
N SER A 45 -16.21 -3.93 -0.31
CA SER A 45 -16.34 -3.09 0.89
C SER A 45 -16.39 -1.60 0.52
N THR A 46 -15.49 -1.14 -0.33
CA THR A 46 -15.46 0.26 -0.80
C THR A 46 -16.72 0.63 -1.56
N ALA A 47 -17.22 -0.24 -2.44
CA ALA A 47 -18.47 -0.03 -3.16
C ALA A 47 -19.67 0.09 -2.21
N LEU A 48 -19.72 -0.72 -1.15
CA LEU A 48 -20.75 -0.65 -0.11
C LEU A 48 -20.73 0.69 0.64
N TRP A 49 -19.55 1.19 1.02
CA TRP A 49 -19.40 2.49 1.66
C TRP A 49 -19.84 3.64 0.76
N ILE A 50 -19.42 3.63 -0.49
CA ILE A 50 -19.79 4.65 -1.49
C ILE A 50 -21.30 4.63 -1.76
N TRP A 51 -21.88 3.44 -1.93
CA TRP A 51 -23.30 3.29 -2.23
C TRP A 51 -24.18 3.80 -1.08
N ARG A 52 -23.77 3.56 0.18
CA ARG A 52 -24.59 3.93 1.35
C ARG A 52 -24.45 5.39 1.79
N PHE A 53 -23.24 5.95 1.73
CA PHE A 53 -22.90 7.28 2.28
C PHE A 53 -22.49 8.30 1.22
N GLY A 54 -22.54 7.93 -0.06
CA GLY A 54 -22.02 8.75 -1.16
C GLY A 54 -20.51 8.64 -1.30
N ALA A 55 -19.97 9.06 -2.45
CA ALA A 55 -18.53 8.97 -2.72
C ALA A 55 -17.69 9.86 -1.79
N GLU A 56 -18.22 11.04 -1.42
CA GLU A 56 -17.51 12.03 -0.61
C GLU A 56 -17.18 11.51 0.80
N VAL A 57 -18.13 10.81 1.43
CA VAL A 57 -17.99 10.26 2.78
C VAL A 57 -17.57 8.79 2.74
N GLY A 58 -18.04 8.04 1.76
CA GLY A 58 -17.78 6.61 1.62
C GLY A 58 -16.32 6.26 1.31
N ILE A 59 -15.62 7.05 0.49
CA ILE A 59 -14.20 6.79 0.17
C ILE A 59 -13.32 6.94 1.42
N PRO A 60 -13.39 8.03 2.20
CA PRO A 60 -12.67 8.14 3.47
C PRO A 60 -13.00 7.00 4.44
N LEU A 61 -14.29 6.67 4.63
CA LEU A 61 -14.70 5.59 5.52
C LEU A 61 -14.16 4.23 5.09
N ALA A 62 -14.16 3.92 3.78
CA ALA A 62 -13.59 2.67 3.28
C ALA A 62 -12.08 2.55 3.54
N LEU A 63 -11.34 3.65 3.35
CA LEU A 63 -9.89 3.70 3.60
C LEU A 63 -9.58 3.57 5.10
N GLU A 64 -10.31 4.32 5.93
CA GLU A 64 -10.14 4.33 7.38
C GLU A 64 -10.47 2.96 7.99
N THR A 65 -11.60 2.36 7.58
CA THR A 65 -12.00 1.04 8.06
C THR A 65 -11.01 -0.04 7.63
N ALA A 66 -10.53 -0.01 6.38
CA ALA A 66 -9.50 -0.93 5.94
C ALA A 66 -8.20 -0.78 6.73
N ALA A 67 -7.77 0.45 7.03
CA ALA A 67 -6.58 0.73 7.83
C ALA A 67 -6.75 0.24 9.28
N LEU A 68 -7.87 0.54 9.93
CA LEU A 68 -8.16 0.13 11.31
C LEU A 68 -8.28 -1.40 11.44
N VAL A 69 -8.96 -2.04 10.49
CA VAL A 69 -9.08 -3.51 10.45
C VAL A 69 -7.70 -4.16 10.27
N ALA A 70 -6.89 -3.65 9.32
CA ALA A 70 -5.55 -4.16 9.10
C ALA A 70 -4.66 -3.96 10.34
N PHE A 71 -4.71 -2.78 10.95
CA PHE A 71 -3.94 -2.46 12.15
C PHE A 71 -4.36 -3.32 13.35
N GLY A 72 -5.67 -3.44 13.61
CA GLY A 72 -6.21 -4.31 14.66
C GLY A 72 -5.83 -5.78 14.44
N PHE A 73 -5.85 -6.27 13.20
CA PHE A 73 -5.40 -7.61 12.87
C PHE A 73 -3.90 -7.80 13.14
N ILE A 74 -3.06 -6.83 12.78
CA ILE A 74 -1.62 -6.85 13.07
C ILE A 74 -1.36 -6.88 14.58
N LEU A 75 -2.04 -6.02 15.34
CA LEU A 75 -1.93 -5.97 16.80
C LEU A 75 -2.38 -7.29 17.46
N SER A 76 -3.51 -7.86 17.03
CA SER A 76 -3.99 -9.16 17.54
C SER A 76 -3.01 -10.31 17.27
N ARG A 77 -2.14 -10.14 16.26
CA ARG A 77 -1.14 -11.13 15.85
C ARG A 77 0.25 -10.86 16.42
N MET A 78 0.47 -9.76 17.14
CA MET A 78 1.78 -9.40 17.70
C MET A 78 2.27 -10.39 18.78
N GLU A 79 1.38 -11.19 19.40
CA GLU A 79 1.72 -12.05 20.54
C GLU A 79 2.43 -13.37 20.21
N ARG A 80 2.76 -13.67 18.94
CA ARG A 80 3.46 -14.93 18.65
C ARG A 80 4.42 -14.88 17.48
N ARG A 81 5.30 -13.88 17.46
CA ARG A 81 6.68 -14.21 17.07
C ARG A 81 7.32 -14.86 18.28
N VAL A 82 7.24 -16.19 18.38
CA VAL A 82 8.32 -16.91 19.06
C VAL A 82 9.58 -16.38 18.41
N ASP A 83 10.41 -15.68 19.18
CA ASP A 83 11.70 -15.22 18.72
C ASP A 83 12.37 -16.40 18.06
N ARG A 84 12.36 -16.42 16.72
CA ARG A 84 13.23 -17.34 15.99
C ARG A 84 14.61 -16.88 16.39
N PRO A 85 15.36 -17.67 17.18
CA PRO A 85 16.64 -17.23 17.70
C PRO A 85 17.47 -16.81 16.50
N ALA A 86 18.13 -15.65 16.59
CA ALA A 86 18.96 -15.10 15.51
C ALA A 86 19.97 -16.13 14.95
N ARG A 87 20.26 -17.17 15.74
CA ARG A 87 21.03 -18.38 15.41
C ARG A 87 20.49 -19.16 14.20
N GLU A 88 19.18 -19.27 13.98
CA GLU A 88 18.63 -19.96 12.79
C GLU A 88 18.72 -19.11 11.51
N ARG A 89 18.75 -17.78 11.64
CA ARG A 89 19.00 -16.87 10.49
C ARG A 89 20.47 -16.90 10.08
N GLY A 90 21.40 -17.01 11.04
CA GLY A 90 22.85 -17.12 10.80
C GLY A 90 23.34 -18.51 10.40
N ALA A 91 22.54 -19.57 10.60
CA ALA A 91 22.94 -20.92 10.18
C ALA A 91 22.79 -21.16 8.66
N ARG A 92 21.95 -20.37 7.96
CA ARG A 92 21.78 -20.42 6.50
C ARG A 92 22.66 -19.43 5.74
N GLU A 93 23.08 -18.36 6.40
CA GLU A 93 24.02 -17.37 5.88
C GLU A 93 25.14 -17.26 6.89
N GLY A 94 26.27 -17.92 6.62
CA GLY A 94 27.44 -17.94 7.51
C GLY A 94 27.72 -16.57 8.13
N ALA A 95 28.12 -16.58 9.41
CA ALA A 95 28.24 -15.42 10.28
C ALA A 95 28.57 -14.13 9.51
N PRO A 96 27.64 -13.14 9.45
CA PRO A 96 27.87 -11.98 8.63
C PRO A 96 29.03 -11.16 9.18
N THR A 97 30.10 -11.05 8.40
CA THR A 97 31.27 -10.20 8.68
C THR A 97 30.83 -8.75 8.94
N ALA A 98 31.65 -7.96 9.65
CA ALA A 98 31.36 -6.54 9.90
C ALA A 98 31.05 -5.77 8.61
N TYR A 99 31.71 -6.15 7.50
CA TYR A 99 31.45 -5.66 6.14
C TYR A 99 30.03 -5.98 5.62
N SER A 100 29.53 -7.20 5.86
CA SER A 100 28.13 -7.58 5.55
C SER A 100 27.11 -6.78 6.36
N ARG A 101 27.46 -6.36 7.57
CA ARG A 101 26.60 -5.52 8.42
C ARG A 101 26.54 -4.08 7.89
N TRP A 102 27.69 -3.48 7.56
CA TRP A 102 27.78 -2.15 6.96
C TRP A 102 27.05 -2.08 5.61
N ARG A 103 27.24 -3.08 4.75
CA ARG A 103 26.54 -3.16 3.46
C ARG A 103 25.01 -3.27 3.63
N ARG A 104 24.54 -3.95 4.68
CA ARG A 104 23.11 -4.01 5.01
C ARG A 104 22.56 -2.67 5.51
N TYR A 105 23.30 -1.93 6.33
CA TYR A 105 22.89 -0.59 6.75
C TYR A 105 22.88 0.40 5.57
N GLY A 106 23.90 0.39 4.72
CA GLY A 106 23.94 1.22 3.52
C GLY A 106 22.79 0.93 2.55
N LEU A 107 22.50 -0.35 2.29
CA LEU A 107 21.33 -0.76 1.49
C LEU A 107 20.00 -0.40 2.17
N GLY A 108 19.95 -0.43 3.50
CA GLY A 108 18.80 0.01 4.28
C GLY A 108 18.52 1.50 4.09
N THR A 109 19.54 2.35 4.26
CA THR A 109 19.44 3.79 4.04
C THR A 109 19.07 4.11 2.60
N LEU A 110 19.64 3.40 1.62
CA LEU A 110 19.31 3.60 0.22
C LEU A 110 17.85 3.22 -0.08
N ARG A 111 17.32 2.19 0.57
CA ARG A 111 15.88 1.85 0.50
C ARG A 111 14.99 2.91 1.12
N VAL A 112 15.41 3.54 2.22
CA VAL A 112 14.67 4.65 2.83
C VAL A 112 14.65 5.87 1.90
N LEU A 113 15.78 6.20 1.27
CA LEU A 113 15.86 7.28 0.28
C LEU A 113 15.03 6.99 -0.99
N VAL A 114 14.94 5.73 -1.39
CA VAL A 114 14.10 5.31 -2.52
C VAL A 114 12.62 5.29 -2.15
N ALA A 115 12.26 4.82 -0.95
CA ALA A 115 10.87 4.78 -0.50
C ALA A 115 10.33 6.18 -0.15
N GLY A 116 11.14 7.02 0.48
CA GLY A 116 10.75 8.35 0.92
C GLY A 116 10.71 9.33 -0.26
N PRO A 117 11.83 10.01 -0.58
CA PRO A 117 11.89 10.99 -1.66
C PRO A 117 11.39 10.50 -3.03
N LEU A 118 11.91 9.38 -3.54
CA LEU A 118 11.53 8.90 -4.89
C LEU A 118 10.07 8.44 -4.94
N GLY A 119 9.60 7.75 -3.91
CA GLY A 119 8.19 7.38 -3.77
C GLY A 119 7.27 8.61 -3.72
N LEU A 120 7.68 9.67 -3.02
CA LEU A 120 6.93 10.91 -2.93
C LEU A 120 6.85 11.63 -4.28
N ILE A 121 7.96 11.74 -5.01
CA ILE A 121 8.00 12.36 -6.34
C ILE A 121 7.09 11.60 -7.31
N ALA A 122 7.10 10.26 -7.27
CA ALA A 122 6.22 9.45 -8.09
C ALA A 122 4.73 9.68 -7.76
N ALA A 123 4.39 9.76 -6.46
CA ALA A 123 3.02 10.07 -6.02
C ALA A 123 2.59 11.49 -6.43
N MET A 124 3.49 12.48 -6.31
CA MET A 124 3.26 13.84 -6.75
C MET A 124 2.98 13.92 -8.25
N GLY A 125 3.75 13.22 -9.08
CA GLY A 125 3.54 13.19 -10.53
C GLY A 125 2.11 12.76 -10.91
N ILE A 126 1.59 11.71 -10.26
CA ILE A 126 0.20 11.26 -10.47
C ILE A 126 -0.80 12.31 -9.96
N ALA A 127 -0.56 12.88 -8.78
CA ALA A 127 -1.45 13.88 -8.19
C ALA A 127 -1.55 15.14 -9.06
N VAL A 128 -0.45 15.60 -9.66
CA VAL A 128 -0.44 16.76 -10.58
C VAL A 128 -1.24 16.45 -11.85
N VAL A 129 -1.12 15.25 -12.42
CA VAL A 129 -1.95 14.84 -13.56
C VAL A 129 -3.44 14.92 -13.20
N ILE A 130 -3.82 14.40 -12.03
CA ILE A 130 -5.21 14.43 -11.57
C ILE A 130 -5.67 15.87 -11.35
N ALA A 131 -4.87 16.68 -10.66
CA ALA A 131 -5.15 18.09 -10.37
C ALA A 131 -5.30 18.96 -11.62
N THR A 132 -4.67 18.60 -12.74
CA THR A 132 -4.68 19.40 -13.97
C THR A 132 -5.62 18.87 -15.04
N ARG A 133 -5.86 17.55 -15.11
CA ARG A 133 -6.51 16.92 -16.28
C ARG A 133 -7.85 16.27 -16.04
N THR A 134 -8.27 16.03 -14.80
CA THR A 134 -9.56 15.38 -14.60
C THR A 134 -10.72 16.35 -14.91
N PRO A 135 -11.81 15.90 -15.57
CA PRO A 135 -12.93 16.75 -15.95
C PRO A 135 -13.88 17.01 -14.75
N MET A 136 -13.32 17.46 -13.64
CA MET A 136 -14.02 17.74 -12.39
C MET A 136 -13.91 19.23 -12.04
N ALA A 137 -14.82 19.69 -11.18
CA ALA A 137 -14.72 21.02 -10.57
C ALA A 137 -13.35 21.21 -9.91
N GLU A 138 -12.79 22.41 -10.02
CA GLU A 138 -11.42 22.72 -9.58
C GLU A 138 -11.19 22.35 -8.10
N GLN A 139 -12.15 22.69 -7.24
CA GLN A 139 -12.11 22.36 -5.82
C GLN A 139 -12.04 20.85 -5.57
N THR A 140 -12.90 20.06 -6.22
CA THR A 140 -12.90 18.60 -6.09
C THR A 140 -11.58 17.98 -6.56
N ARG A 141 -11.02 18.53 -7.63
CA ARG A 141 -9.75 18.09 -8.23
C ARG A 141 -8.55 18.28 -7.30
N LEU A 142 -8.47 19.44 -6.66
CA LEU A 142 -7.40 19.77 -5.72
C LEU A 142 -7.51 18.94 -4.44
N ILE A 143 -8.73 18.72 -3.93
CA ILE A 143 -8.98 17.85 -2.77
C ILE A 143 -8.54 16.41 -3.07
N LEU A 144 -8.95 15.87 -4.23
CA LEU A 144 -8.56 14.52 -4.66
C LEU A 144 -7.05 14.39 -4.84
N ALA A 145 -6.41 15.37 -5.47
CA ALA A 145 -4.96 15.38 -5.62
C ALA A 145 -4.25 15.37 -4.26
N GLY A 146 -4.71 16.16 -3.29
CA GLY A 146 -4.17 16.17 -1.93
C GLY A 146 -4.31 14.82 -1.20
N LEU A 147 -5.44 14.14 -1.37
CA LEU A 147 -5.72 12.84 -0.71
C LEU A 147 -4.99 11.66 -1.33
N ILE A 148 -4.76 11.69 -2.65
CA ILE A 148 -4.12 10.59 -3.38
C ILE A 148 -2.63 10.48 -3.03
N VAL A 149 -1.97 11.60 -2.74
CA VAL A 149 -0.53 11.66 -2.46
C VAL A 149 -0.09 10.77 -1.29
N PRO A 150 -0.60 10.97 -0.06
CA PRO A 150 -0.19 10.15 1.08
C PRO A 150 -0.55 8.69 0.88
N THR A 151 -1.67 8.42 0.20
CA THR A 151 -2.13 7.07 -0.10
C THR A 151 -1.16 6.33 -1.04
N LEU A 152 -0.84 6.95 -2.18
CA LEU A 152 0.13 6.38 -3.13
C LEU A 152 1.53 6.27 -2.54
N TRP A 153 1.92 7.24 -1.71
CA TRP A 153 3.21 7.20 -1.04
C TRP A 153 3.31 6.03 -0.05
N ALA A 154 2.28 5.80 0.76
CA ALA A 154 2.20 4.64 1.65
C ALA A 154 2.24 3.31 0.89
N ILE A 155 1.52 3.21 -0.23
CA ILE A 155 1.58 2.04 -1.13
C ILE A 155 3.01 1.85 -1.67
N GLY A 156 3.68 2.94 -2.06
CA GLY A 156 5.07 2.92 -2.51
C GLY A 156 6.02 2.38 -1.44
N ILE A 157 5.87 2.80 -0.19
CA ILE A 157 6.64 2.25 0.94
C ILE A 157 6.41 0.75 1.08
N GLY A 158 5.15 0.30 1.00
CA GLY A 158 4.81 -1.13 1.01
C GLY A 158 5.46 -1.91 -0.14
N TRP A 159 5.46 -1.35 -1.34
CA TRP A 159 6.13 -1.93 -2.52
C TRP A 159 7.64 -2.11 -2.30
N VAL A 160 8.30 -1.11 -1.71
CA VAL A 160 9.73 -1.18 -1.38
C VAL A 160 10.02 -2.28 -0.36
N VAL A 161 9.15 -2.44 0.65
CA VAL A 161 9.33 -3.49 1.67
C VAL A 161 9.16 -4.89 1.07
N CYS A 162 8.21 -5.07 0.15
CA CYS A 162 7.95 -6.36 -0.51
C CYS A 162 9.05 -6.74 -1.51
N GLN A 163 9.69 -5.76 -2.16
CA GLN A 163 10.64 -6.02 -3.24
C GLN A 163 12.06 -6.29 -2.70
N ARG A 164 12.69 -7.39 -3.12
CA ARG A 164 14.07 -7.71 -2.71
C ARG A 164 15.13 -6.90 -3.47
N ARG A 165 14.86 -6.53 -4.72
CA ARG A 165 15.81 -5.88 -5.64
C ARG A 165 15.60 -4.36 -5.65
N LEU A 166 16.62 -3.61 -5.19
CA LEU A 166 16.59 -2.15 -5.13
C LEU A 166 16.45 -1.50 -6.51
N ALA A 167 17.09 -2.07 -7.53
CA ALA A 167 17.01 -1.55 -8.90
C ALA A 167 15.57 -1.55 -9.44
N VAL A 168 14.78 -2.56 -9.09
CA VAL A 168 13.37 -2.62 -9.51
C VAL A 168 12.55 -1.56 -8.78
N GLN A 169 12.81 -1.33 -7.49
CA GLN A 169 12.13 -0.29 -6.72
C GLN A 169 12.38 1.10 -7.30
N ALA A 170 13.65 1.44 -7.55
CA ALA A 170 14.03 2.72 -8.13
C ALA A 170 13.47 2.88 -9.54
N ALA A 171 13.57 1.85 -10.39
CA ALA A 171 13.02 1.88 -11.74
C ALA A 171 11.49 2.08 -11.74
N SER A 172 10.75 1.43 -10.85
CA SER A 172 9.30 1.62 -10.73
C SER A 172 8.95 3.07 -10.41
N PHE A 173 9.60 3.69 -9.42
CA PHE A 173 9.31 5.07 -9.06
C PHE A 173 9.76 6.07 -10.11
N VAL A 174 10.92 5.86 -10.73
CA VAL A 174 11.40 6.72 -11.83
C VAL A 174 10.45 6.63 -13.01
N ALA A 175 10.00 5.43 -13.39
CA ALA A 175 9.06 5.25 -14.49
C ALA A 175 7.71 5.94 -14.20
N ILE A 176 7.16 5.79 -12.99
CA ILE A 176 5.90 6.41 -12.59
C ILE A 176 6.03 7.94 -12.53
N GLY A 177 7.10 8.45 -11.92
CA GLY A 177 7.37 9.89 -11.84
C GLY A 177 7.58 10.51 -13.22
N ALA A 178 8.39 9.87 -14.08
CA ALA A 178 8.63 10.33 -15.44
C ALA A 178 7.37 10.28 -16.30
N ALA A 179 6.53 9.24 -16.16
CA ALA A 179 5.25 9.17 -16.86
C ALA A 179 4.29 10.27 -16.40
N GLY A 180 4.20 10.52 -15.08
CA GLY A 180 3.38 11.59 -14.52
C GLY A 180 3.82 12.97 -15.03
N ILE A 181 5.10 13.30 -14.90
CA ILE A 181 5.66 14.57 -15.37
C ILE A 181 5.53 14.69 -16.90
N GLY A 182 5.88 13.65 -17.65
CA GLY A 182 5.79 13.64 -19.12
C GLY A 182 4.36 13.91 -19.61
N LEU A 183 3.36 13.29 -19.00
CA LEU A 183 1.95 13.53 -19.33
C LEU A 183 1.51 14.97 -19.03
N THR A 184 2.03 15.58 -17.95
CA THR A 184 1.73 16.98 -17.63
C THR A 184 2.36 17.95 -18.64
N VAL A 185 3.63 17.73 -19.00
CA VAL A 185 4.38 18.60 -19.93
C VAL A 185 3.87 18.47 -21.37
N LEU A 186 3.63 17.26 -21.85
CA LEU A 186 3.22 17.00 -23.25
C LEU A 186 1.83 17.51 -23.62
N ALA A 187 1.01 17.90 -22.66
CA ALA A 187 -0.26 18.54 -22.98
C ALA A 187 -0.47 19.85 -22.19
N GLY A 188 0.65 20.46 -21.76
CA GLY A 188 0.75 21.90 -21.55
C GLY A 188 1.49 22.64 -22.69
N ALA A 189 2.06 21.89 -23.65
CA ALA A 189 2.56 22.37 -24.94
C ALA A 189 1.52 22.12 -26.04
#